data_AF-A0A2I5TL68-F1
#
_entry.id   AF-A0A2I5TL68-F1
#
_cell.length_a   1.000
_cell.length_b   1.000
_cell.length_c   1.000
_cell.angle_alpha   90.00
_cell.angle_beta   90.00
_cell.angle_gamma   90.00
#
_symmetry.space_group_name_H-M   'P 1'
#
loop_
_entity.id
_entity.type
_entity.pdbx_description
1 polymer ?
#
loop_
_entity_poly.entity_id
_entity_poly.type
_entity_poly.pdbx_seq_one_letter_code
_entity_poly.pdbx_strand_id
1 'polypeptide(L)'
;MSTKYFALLTTIGAAKLANATALGKRLAITQMAVGDGGGTLPTPDPAQTKLINEQRRAALNTLNVDSQNPNQIIAEQVIPENEGGWWIREIGLYDTDGDLVAIANCPETYKPQLQEGSGRIQTVRMILIVSNTEAVTLKIDPAVVLATRQYVDNAIIEVKAYADSQLAAHVAADNPHSQYAPINSPALTGTPTAPTPVQATNSTRIATTAFVTAATTSLSASVTSELALKLGISELVGIPLPWPQATAPTGWLKCNGQTFDTALYPILATAYPSGTLPDLRGEFIRGWDDGRGVDSGRTLLSQQSHAMQQMTGSVPGVHAQTLGAQFGGLGVLKMYHTDSTIAPAAGGGDYGGFVLEFDNNVTGINVSTENRPRNLAFNYIVRAA
;
A
#
# COMPACT_ATOMS: atom_id res chain seq x y z
N MET A 1 -4.41 -84.38 -25.13
CA MET A 1 -5.59 -84.66 -24.29
C MET A 1 -6.65 -83.63 -24.63
N SER A 2 -7.81 -84.04 -25.16
CA SER A 2 -8.91 -83.11 -25.42
C SER A 2 -9.49 -82.60 -24.09
N THR A 3 -9.57 -81.30 -23.91
CA THR A 3 -10.17 -80.67 -22.73
C THR A 3 -11.63 -81.13 -22.61
N LYS A 4 -12.02 -81.72 -21.47
CA LYS A 4 -13.36 -82.31 -21.27
C LYS A 4 -14.49 -81.25 -21.31
N TYR A 5 -14.20 -80.04 -20.83
CA TYR A 5 -15.11 -78.91 -20.85
C TYR A 5 -14.44 -77.73 -21.53
N PHE A 6 -15.15 -77.07 -22.44
CA PHE A 6 -14.62 -75.96 -23.20
C PHE A 6 -15.76 -75.07 -23.73
N ALA A 7 -15.41 -73.83 -24.02
CA ALA A 7 -16.25 -72.86 -24.69
C ALA A 7 -15.70 -72.61 -26.09
N LEU A 8 -16.57 -72.41 -27.07
CA LEU A 8 -16.20 -71.98 -28.41
C LEU A 8 -17.18 -70.93 -28.95
N LEU A 9 -16.69 -70.16 -29.92
CA LEU A 9 -17.54 -69.30 -30.75
C LEU A 9 -18.25 -70.15 -31.80
N THR A 10 -19.56 -69.94 -31.96
CA THR A 10 -20.29 -70.49 -33.10
C THR A 10 -19.83 -69.80 -34.39
N THR A 11 -20.11 -70.40 -35.55
CA THR A 11 -19.82 -69.77 -36.84
C THR A 11 -20.53 -68.41 -36.97
N ILE A 12 -21.74 -68.29 -36.42
CA ILE A 12 -22.51 -67.04 -36.37
C ILE A 12 -21.81 -66.02 -35.46
N GLY A 13 -21.44 -66.41 -34.24
CA GLY A 13 -20.78 -65.53 -33.29
C GLY A 13 -19.41 -65.05 -33.77
N ALA A 14 -18.62 -65.92 -34.39
CA ALA A 14 -17.34 -65.55 -35.00
C ALA A 14 -17.53 -64.55 -36.14
N ALA A 15 -18.52 -64.75 -37.02
CA ALA A 15 -18.83 -63.83 -38.10
C ALA A 15 -19.31 -62.46 -37.58
N LYS A 16 -20.18 -62.45 -36.57
CA LYS A 16 -20.66 -61.21 -35.94
C LYS A 16 -19.54 -60.44 -35.23
N LEU A 17 -18.66 -61.13 -34.52
CA LEU A 17 -17.51 -60.52 -33.85
C LEU A 17 -16.50 -59.95 -34.86
N ALA A 18 -16.23 -60.66 -35.95
CA ALA A 18 -15.38 -60.17 -37.04
C ALA A 18 -15.99 -58.92 -37.71
N ASN A 19 -17.30 -58.93 -37.96
CA ASN A 19 -18.02 -57.80 -38.55
C ASN A 19 -18.04 -56.57 -37.60
N ALA A 20 -18.30 -56.79 -36.31
CA ALA A 20 -18.23 -55.75 -35.28
C ALA A 20 -16.84 -55.08 -35.28
N THR A 21 -15.78 -55.88 -35.32
CA THR A 21 -14.39 -55.40 -35.40
C THR A 21 -14.13 -54.60 -36.68
N ALA A 22 -14.58 -55.09 -37.84
CA ALA A 22 -14.36 -54.43 -39.14
C ALA A 22 -15.12 -53.10 -39.30
N LEU A 23 -16.31 -52.98 -38.70
CA LEU A 23 -17.16 -51.79 -38.77
C LEU A 23 -16.97 -50.81 -37.61
N GLY A 24 -16.07 -51.10 -36.66
CA GLY A 24 -15.90 -50.30 -35.43
C GLY A 24 -17.13 -50.30 -34.52
N LYS A 25 -17.98 -51.33 -34.62
CA LYS A 25 -19.17 -51.52 -33.78
C LYS A 25 -18.86 -52.51 -32.66
N ARG A 26 -19.71 -52.56 -31.64
CA ARG A 26 -19.61 -53.53 -30.54
C ARG A 26 -20.76 -54.52 -30.61
N LEU A 27 -20.43 -55.81 -30.51
CA LEU A 27 -21.38 -56.90 -30.37
C LEU A 27 -21.95 -56.89 -28.94
N ALA A 28 -23.25 -56.67 -28.82
CA ALA A 28 -23.93 -56.66 -27.54
C ALA A 28 -24.41 -58.08 -27.20
N ILE A 29 -23.65 -58.79 -26.36
CA ILE A 29 -24.09 -60.05 -25.78
C ILE A 29 -24.97 -59.72 -24.57
N THR A 30 -26.24 -60.07 -24.63
CA THR A 30 -27.24 -59.61 -23.66
C THR A 30 -27.80 -60.70 -22.78
N GLN A 31 -27.81 -61.94 -23.24
CA GLN A 31 -28.47 -63.06 -22.56
C GLN A 31 -27.54 -64.26 -22.46
N MET A 32 -27.70 -65.03 -21.38
CA MET A 32 -27.11 -66.35 -21.24
C MET A 32 -28.23 -67.36 -21.03
N ALA A 33 -28.20 -68.45 -21.79
CA ALA A 33 -29.07 -69.57 -21.59
C ALA A 33 -28.30 -70.78 -21.05
N VAL A 34 -29.03 -71.66 -20.37
CA VAL A 34 -28.54 -72.91 -19.83
C VAL A 34 -29.49 -74.04 -20.22
N GLY A 35 -28.93 -75.21 -20.48
CA GLY A 35 -29.68 -76.37 -20.94
C GLY A 35 -29.16 -77.68 -20.34
N ASP A 36 -29.99 -78.72 -20.42
CA ASP A 36 -29.68 -80.05 -19.89
C ASP A 36 -29.06 -81.01 -20.95
N GLY A 37 -28.81 -80.50 -22.15
CA GLY A 37 -28.18 -81.24 -23.25
C GLY A 37 -29.02 -82.40 -23.79
N GLY A 38 -30.34 -82.43 -23.53
CA GLY A 38 -31.21 -83.53 -23.94
C GLY A 38 -30.99 -84.81 -23.12
N GLY A 39 -30.48 -84.67 -21.89
CA GLY A 39 -30.26 -85.81 -21.00
C GLY A 39 -28.86 -86.43 -21.07
N THR A 40 -27.95 -85.94 -21.94
CA THR A 40 -26.53 -86.31 -21.96
C THR A 40 -25.62 -85.08 -21.98
N LEU A 41 -24.33 -85.23 -21.65
CA LEU A 41 -23.35 -84.14 -21.75
C LEU A 41 -23.04 -83.86 -23.25
N PRO A 42 -23.41 -82.68 -23.78
CA PRO A 42 -23.19 -82.41 -25.19
C PRO A 42 -21.75 -82.00 -25.48
N THR A 43 -21.31 -82.25 -26.71
CA THR A 43 -20.05 -81.72 -27.25
C THR A 43 -20.36 -80.43 -28.01
N PRO A 44 -19.81 -79.28 -27.59
CA PRO A 44 -20.01 -78.01 -28.31
C PRO A 44 -19.54 -78.11 -29.76
N ASP A 45 -20.37 -77.66 -30.70
CA ASP A 45 -20.12 -77.65 -32.14
C ASP A 45 -20.27 -76.21 -32.68
N PRO A 46 -19.28 -75.66 -33.41
CA PRO A 46 -19.38 -74.35 -34.04
C PRO A 46 -20.61 -74.15 -34.93
N ALA A 47 -21.17 -75.20 -35.51
CA ALA A 47 -22.36 -75.11 -36.37
C ALA A 47 -23.68 -74.95 -35.59
N GLN A 48 -23.66 -75.00 -34.25
CA GLN A 48 -24.86 -74.82 -33.44
C GLN A 48 -25.45 -73.42 -33.57
N THR A 49 -26.76 -73.36 -33.78
CA THR A 49 -27.54 -72.11 -33.79
C THR A 49 -28.44 -71.95 -32.56
N LYS A 50 -28.58 -73.02 -31.76
CA LYS A 50 -29.35 -73.09 -30.51
C LYS A 50 -28.79 -74.15 -29.57
N LEU A 51 -29.16 -74.10 -28.30
CA LEU A 51 -28.95 -75.18 -27.34
C LEU A 51 -29.74 -76.43 -27.74
N ILE A 52 -29.25 -77.62 -27.36
CA ILE A 52 -29.90 -78.90 -27.67
C ILE A 52 -31.24 -78.99 -26.92
N ASN A 53 -31.25 -78.62 -25.64
CA ASN A 53 -32.46 -78.49 -24.84
C ASN A 53 -32.33 -77.37 -23.81
N GLU A 54 -32.78 -76.18 -24.19
CA GLU A 54 -32.75 -74.99 -23.35
C GLU A 54 -33.77 -75.08 -22.21
N GLN A 55 -33.29 -74.91 -20.98
CA GLN A 55 -34.11 -74.93 -19.77
C GLN A 55 -34.42 -73.52 -19.26
N ARG A 56 -33.47 -72.60 -19.42
CA ARG A 56 -33.62 -71.22 -18.95
C ARG A 56 -32.77 -70.27 -19.77
N ARG A 57 -33.31 -69.08 -20.04
CA ARG A 57 -32.60 -67.94 -20.62
C ARG A 57 -32.95 -66.68 -19.83
N ALA A 58 -31.93 -65.95 -19.40
CA ALA A 58 -32.12 -64.64 -18.79
C ALA A 58 -31.00 -63.67 -19.19
N ALA A 59 -31.16 -62.41 -18.79
CA ALA A 59 -30.17 -61.38 -19.03
C ALA A 59 -28.87 -61.68 -18.25
N LEU A 60 -27.73 -61.30 -18.84
CA LEU A 60 -26.44 -61.35 -18.15
C LEU A 60 -26.42 -60.39 -16.95
N ASN A 61 -25.84 -60.84 -15.83
CA ASN A 61 -25.55 -60.00 -14.66
C ASN A 61 -24.23 -59.25 -14.85
N THR A 62 -23.20 -59.94 -15.34
CA THR A 62 -21.89 -59.35 -15.63
C THR A 62 -21.33 -59.88 -16.94
N LEU A 63 -20.66 -59.01 -17.67
CA LEU A 63 -19.84 -59.30 -18.83
C LEU A 63 -18.63 -58.37 -18.78
N ASN A 64 -17.48 -58.89 -18.40
CA ASN A 64 -16.24 -58.15 -18.24
C ASN A 64 -15.05 -58.83 -18.93
N VAL A 65 -13.97 -58.09 -19.10
CA VAL A 65 -12.69 -58.63 -19.55
C VAL A 65 -11.90 -59.09 -18.32
N ASP A 66 -11.25 -60.25 -18.42
CA ASP A 66 -10.35 -60.72 -17.36
C ASP A 66 -9.13 -59.80 -17.26
N SER A 67 -8.89 -59.23 -16.08
CA SER A 67 -7.77 -58.32 -15.83
C SER A 67 -6.40 -59.01 -15.92
N GLN A 68 -6.35 -60.34 -15.76
CA GLN A 68 -5.13 -61.13 -15.91
C GLN A 68 -4.94 -61.64 -17.34
N ASN A 69 -6.03 -61.70 -18.14
CA ASN A 69 -6.02 -62.22 -19.51
C ASN A 69 -6.88 -61.36 -20.44
N PRO A 70 -6.32 -60.31 -21.07
CA PRO A 70 -7.08 -59.34 -21.87
C PRO A 70 -7.86 -59.89 -23.07
N ASN A 71 -7.60 -61.14 -23.48
CA ASN A 71 -8.29 -61.85 -24.57
C ASN A 71 -9.44 -62.75 -24.08
N GLN A 72 -9.75 -62.73 -22.78
CA GLN A 72 -10.82 -63.52 -22.19
C GLN A 72 -11.96 -62.63 -21.74
N ILE A 73 -13.17 -63.01 -22.14
CA ILE A 73 -14.41 -62.42 -21.66
C ILE A 73 -15.05 -63.39 -20.68
N ILE A 74 -15.41 -62.88 -19.51
CA ILE A 74 -16.12 -63.64 -18.49
C ILE A 74 -17.57 -63.15 -18.51
N ALA A 75 -18.47 -64.05 -18.89
CA ALA A 75 -19.91 -63.84 -18.83
C ALA A 75 -20.45 -64.56 -17.60
N GLU A 76 -21.20 -63.87 -16.74
CA GLU A 76 -21.85 -64.49 -15.59
C GLU A 76 -23.34 -64.20 -15.54
N GLN A 77 -24.05 -65.23 -15.08
CA GLN A 77 -25.45 -65.18 -14.77
C GLN A 77 -25.71 -65.86 -13.44
N VAL A 78 -26.46 -65.18 -12.57
CA VAL A 78 -26.95 -65.73 -11.31
C VAL A 78 -28.33 -66.34 -11.54
N ILE A 79 -28.47 -67.62 -11.23
CA ILE A 79 -29.75 -68.33 -11.22
C ILE A 79 -30.29 -68.24 -9.78
N PRO A 80 -31.43 -67.57 -9.56
CA PRO A 80 -32.03 -67.44 -8.24
C PRO A 80 -32.59 -68.77 -7.73
N GLU A 81 -32.96 -68.81 -6.45
CA GLU A 81 -33.44 -70.03 -5.77
C GLU A 81 -34.81 -70.53 -6.24
N ASN A 82 -35.62 -69.65 -6.82
CA ASN A 82 -36.97 -69.94 -7.34
C ASN A 82 -36.98 -70.53 -8.76
N GLU A 83 -35.83 -70.59 -9.44
CA GLU A 83 -35.69 -71.15 -10.79
C GLU A 83 -34.76 -72.37 -10.75
N GLY A 84 -35.25 -73.55 -11.12
CA GLY A 84 -34.50 -74.81 -11.05
C GLY A 84 -35.36 -76.03 -11.41
N GLY A 85 -34.94 -77.21 -10.97
CA GLY A 85 -35.57 -78.49 -11.27
C GLY A 85 -34.95 -79.23 -12.47
N TRP A 86 -33.79 -78.80 -12.94
CA TRP A 86 -33.13 -79.31 -14.14
C TRP A 86 -31.61 -79.37 -14.00
N TRP A 87 -30.99 -80.18 -14.87
CA TRP A 87 -29.55 -80.30 -14.97
C TRP A 87 -28.96 -79.21 -15.86
N ILE A 88 -27.80 -78.69 -15.47
CA ILE A 88 -27.01 -77.76 -16.28
C ILE A 88 -25.86 -78.53 -16.91
N ARG A 89 -25.83 -78.57 -18.24
CA ARG A 89 -24.82 -79.30 -19.04
C ARG A 89 -24.31 -78.50 -20.23
N GLU A 90 -25.11 -77.59 -20.74
CA GLU A 90 -24.74 -76.64 -21.80
C GLU A 90 -25.06 -75.19 -21.39
N ILE A 91 -24.24 -74.27 -21.88
CA ILE A 91 -24.35 -72.83 -21.64
C ILE A 91 -24.22 -72.12 -22.99
N GLY A 92 -25.16 -71.25 -23.32
CA GLY A 92 -25.16 -70.46 -24.55
C GLY A 92 -25.16 -68.97 -24.26
N LEU A 93 -24.35 -68.20 -25.00
CA LEU A 93 -24.39 -66.73 -24.99
C LEU A 93 -25.11 -66.22 -26.23
N TYR A 94 -26.00 -65.25 -26.03
CA TYR A 94 -26.84 -64.70 -27.09
C TYR A 94 -26.74 -63.20 -27.17
N ASP A 95 -26.78 -62.67 -28.39
CA ASP A 95 -26.82 -61.24 -28.65
C ASP A 95 -28.24 -60.66 -28.66
N THR A 96 -28.33 -59.36 -28.98
CA THR A 96 -29.60 -58.61 -29.07
C THR A 96 -30.54 -59.12 -30.16
N ASP A 97 -30.01 -59.78 -31.19
CA ASP A 97 -30.81 -60.34 -32.29
C ASP A 97 -31.33 -61.75 -31.95
N GLY A 98 -30.91 -62.30 -30.80
CA GLY A 98 -31.26 -63.65 -30.36
C GLY A 98 -30.38 -64.74 -30.97
N ASP A 99 -29.29 -64.38 -31.65
CA ASP A 99 -28.38 -65.35 -32.27
C ASP A 99 -27.42 -65.95 -31.23
N LEU A 100 -27.17 -67.26 -31.34
CA LEU A 100 -26.22 -67.95 -30.46
C LEU A 100 -24.79 -67.57 -30.84
N VAL A 101 -24.14 -66.77 -30.01
CA VAL A 101 -22.78 -66.25 -30.22
C VAL A 101 -21.72 -67.25 -29.78
N ALA A 102 -21.92 -67.91 -28.64
CA ALA A 102 -20.96 -68.86 -28.10
C ALA A 102 -21.67 -69.99 -27.37
N ILE A 103 -21.05 -71.16 -27.38
CA ILE A 103 -21.56 -72.38 -26.75
C ILE A 103 -20.46 -73.02 -25.91
N ALA A 104 -20.83 -73.48 -24.73
CA ALA A 104 -19.95 -74.23 -23.83
C ALA A 104 -20.68 -75.44 -23.26
N ASN A 105 -19.91 -76.49 -22.97
CA ASN A 105 -20.35 -77.55 -22.07
C ASN A 105 -19.78 -77.30 -20.66
N CYS A 106 -20.47 -77.80 -19.65
CA CYS A 106 -20.05 -77.68 -18.26
C CYS A 106 -20.21 -79.00 -17.50
N PRO A 107 -19.53 -79.18 -16.35
CA PRO A 107 -19.77 -80.31 -15.47
C PRO A 107 -21.25 -80.41 -15.11
N GLU A 108 -21.80 -81.62 -15.21
CA GLU A 108 -23.21 -81.87 -14.92
C GLU A 108 -23.54 -81.43 -13.49
N THR A 109 -24.38 -80.41 -13.37
CA THR A 109 -24.76 -79.84 -12.08
C THR A 109 -26.26 -79.73 -11.99
N TYR A 110 -26.86 -80.37 -10.98
CA TYR A 110 -28.29 -80.23 -10.72
C TYR A 110 -28.57 -78.91 -9.98
N LYS A 111 -29.50 -78.12 -10.52
CA LYS A 111 -29.97 -76.89 -9.89
C LYS A 111 -31.35 -77.15 -9.27
N PRO A 112 -31.45 -77.34 -7.94
CA PRO A 112 -32.76 -77.56 -7.31
C PRO A 112 -33.59 -76.27 -7.34
N GLN A 113 -34.90 -76.45 -7.37
CA GLN A 113 -35.90 -75.40 -7.12
C GLN A 113 -36.33 -75.42 -5.66
N LEU A 114 -36.75 -74.28 -5.11
CA LEU A 114 -37.15 -74.14 -3.70
C LEU A 114 -38.24 -75.16 -3.28
N GLN A 115 -39.15 -75.54 -4.18
CA GLN A 115 -40.20 -76.53 -3.93
C GLN A 115 -39.67 -77.94 -3.64
N GLU A 116 -38.43 -78.25 -4.02
CA GLU A 116 -37.76 -79.53 -3.75
C GLU A 116 -37.09 -79.56 -2.35
N GLY A 117 -37.31 -78.52 -1.53
CA GLY A 117 -36.79 -78.42 -0.16
C GLY A 117 -35.34 -77.91 -0.08
N SER A 118 -34.74 -77.50 -1.19
CA SER A 118 -33.39 -76.91 -1.24
C SER A 118 -33.34 -75.71 -2.19
N GLY A 119 -33.46 -74.50 -1.63
CA GLY A 119 -33.24 -73.25 -2.37
C GLY A 119 -31.75 -72.96 -2.50
N ARG A 120 -31.20 -73.07 -3.71
CA ARG A 120 -29.79 -72.76 -3.99
C ARG A 120 -29.72 -71.61 -4.99
N ILE A 121 -28.93 -70.58 -4.70
CA ILE A 121 -28.50 -69.61 -5.70
C ILE A 121 -27.26 -70.19 -6.41
N GLN A 122 -27.27 -70.21 -7.74
CA GLN A 122 -26.20 -70.80 -8.53
C GLN A 122 -25.68 -69.77 -9.54
N THR A 123 -24.41 -69.39 -9.43
CA THR A 123 -23.75 -68.56 -10.45
C THR A 123 -23.19 -69.45 -11.54
N VAL A 124 -23.60 -69.21 -12.78
CA VAL A 124 -23.06 -69.83 -13.99
C VAL A 124 -22.10 -68.84 -14.63
N ARG A 125 -20.85 -69.28 -14.81
CA ARG A 125 -19.77 -68.50 -15.40
C ARG A 125 -19.29 -69.19 -16.67
N MET A 126 -19.27 -68.46 -17.79
CA MET A 126 -18.67 -68.89 -19.05
C MET A 126 -17.47 -68.00 -19.37
N ILE A 127 -16.32 -68.62 -19.56
CA ILE A 127 -15.09 -67.94 -19.99
C ILE A 127 -14.92 -68.20 -21.48
N LEU A 128 -14.90 -67.13 -22.27
CA LEU A 128 -14.78 -67.18 -23.73
C LEU A 128 -13.50 -66.48 -24.16
N ILE A 129 -12.68 -67.18 -24.96
CA ILE A 129 -11.51 -66.57 -25.60
C ILE A 129 -11.96 -65.94 -26.92
N VAL A 130 -11.67 -64.66 -27.11
CA VAL A 130 -11.99 -63.91 -28.32
C VAL A 130 -10.74 -63.27 -28.92
N SER A 131 -10.75 -63.02 -30.22
CA SER A 131 -9.63 -62.37 -30.92
C SER A 131 -9.54 -60.86 -30.68
N ASN A 132 -10.64 -60.21 -30.29
CA ASN A 132 -10.70 -58.79 -29.93
C ASN A 132 -11.81 -58.56 -28.89
N THR A 133 -11.44 -58.19 -27.66
CA THR A 133 -12.38 -57.89 -26.57
C THR A 133 -13.02 -56.50 -26.69
N GLU A 134 -12.41 -55.56 -27.42
CA GLU A 134 -12.97 -54.21 -27.64
C GLU A 134 -14.22 -54.23 -28.52
N ALA A 135 -14.37 -55.29 -29.32
CA ALA A 135 -15.51 -55.53 -30.20
C ALA A 135 -16.75 -56.07 -29.44
N VAL A 136 -16.72 -56.17 -28.11
CA VAL A 136 -17.85 -56.63 -27.28
C VAL A 136 -18.30 -55.53 -26.31
N THR A 137 -19.60 -55.32 -26.19
CA THR A 137 -20.18 -54.36 -25.24
C THR A 137 -20.20 -54.97 -23.84
N LEU A 138 -19.38 -54.45 -22.93
CA LEU A 138 -19.34 -54.89 -21.53
C LEU A 138 -20.61 -54.45 -20.79
N LYS A 139 -21.14 -55.31 -19.92
CA LYS A 139 -22.36 -55.05 -19.14
C LYS A 139 -22.11 -55.37 -17.68
N ILE A 140 -22.51 -54.46 -16.80
CA ILE A 140 -22.55 -54.69 -15.36
C ILE A 140 -23.94 -54.27 -14.90
N ASP A 141 -24.72 -55.21 -14.37
CA ASP A 141 -25.98 -54.92 -13.69
C ASP A 141 -25.74 -54.93 -12.17
N PRO A 142 -25.64 -53.76 -11.52
CA PRO A 142 -25.31 -53.67 -10.10
C PRO A 142 -26.49 -53.99 -9.17
N ALA A 143 -27.70 -54.26 -9.67
CA ALA A 143 -28.89 -54.41 -8.83
C ALA A 143 -29.01 -55.76 -8.09
N VAL A 144 -28.24 -56.80 -8.47
CA VAL A 144 -28.43 -58.18 -7.94
C VAL A 144 -27.14 -58.83 -7.43
N VAL A 145 -26.00 -58.12 -7.44
CA VAL A 145 -24.71 -58.73 -7.05
C VAL A 145 -24.26 -58.22 -5.69
N LEU A 146 -24.17 -59.12 -4.71
CA LEU A 146 -23.40 -58.92 -3.49
C LEU A 146 -21.97 -58.51 -3.89
N ALA A 147 -21.59 -57.27 -3.60
CA ALA A 147 -20.23 -56.81 -3.81
C ALA A 147 -19.25 -57.76 -3.09
N THR A 148 -18.22 -58.22 -3.79
CA THR A 148 -17.17 -59.01 -3.13
C THR A 148 -16.49 -58.14 -2.08
N ARG A 149 -16.02 -58.74 -0.99
CA ARG A 149 -15.25 -57.99 0.04
C ARG A 149 -14.11 -57.19 -0.58
N GLN A 150 -13.41 -57.79 -1.56
CA GLN A 150 -12.34 -57.13 -2.29
C GLN A 150 -12.79 -55.88 -3.06
N TYR A 151 -13.99 -55.89 -3.66
CA TYR A 151 -14.54 -54.70 -4.31
C TYR A 151 -14.78 -53.57 -3.31
N VAL A 152 -15.34 -53.90 -2.13
CA VAL A 152 -15.58 -52.94 -1.06
C VAL A 152 -14.27 -52.40 -0.48
N ASP A 153 -13.28 -53.28 -0.22
CA ASP A 153 -11.97 -52.89 0.29
C ASP A 153 -11.24 -51.95 -0.68
N ASN A 154 -11.28 -52.25 -1.98
CA ASN A 154 -10.69 -51.38 -3.01
C ASN A 154 -11.38 -50.02 -3.06
N ALA A 155 -12.72 -49.98 -3.00
CA ALA A 155 -13.47 -48.73 -2.99
C ALA A 155 -13.17 -47.88 -1.73
N ILE A 156 -13.00 -48.51 -0.56
CA ILE A 156 -12.60 -47.81 0.68
C ILE A 156 -11.21 -47.20 0.52
N ILE A 157 -10.25 -47.95 -0.04
CA ILE A 157 -8.88 -47.46 -0.27
C ILE A 157 -8.90 -46.28 -1.23
N GLU A 158 -9.67 -46.34 -2.31
CA GLU A 158 -9.80 -45.26 -3.28
C GLU A 158 -10.37 -43.98 -2.65
N VAL A 159 -11.48 -44.10 -1.91
CA VAL A 159 -12.11 -42.96 -1.21
C VAL A 159 -11.18 -42.39 -0.16
N LYS A 160 -10.47 -43.23 0.59
CA LYS A 160 -9.49 -42.78 1.58
C LYS A 160 -8.33 -42.03 0.92
N ALA A 161 -7.78 -42.56 -0.17
CA ALA A 161 -6.71 -41.90 -0.91
C ALA A 161 -7.15 -40.54 -1.46
N TYR A 162 -8.39 -40.44 -1.96
CA TYR A 162 -8.96 -39.17 -2.40
C TYR A 162 -9.07 -38.18 -1.24
N ALA A 163 -9.67 -38.59 -0.11
CA ALA A 163 -9.84 -37.73 1.06
C ALA A 163 -8.48 -37.26 1.63
N ASP A 164 -7.52 -38.17 1.75
CA ASP A 164 -6.16 -37.84 2.21
C ASP A 164 -5.48 -36.85 1.26
N SER A 165 -5.68 -36.99 -0.06
CA SER A 165 -5.12 -36.07 -1.06
C SER A 165 -5.71 -34.65 -0.95
N GLN A 166 -7.03 -34.54 -0.73
CA GLN A 166 -7.71 -33.25 -0.58
C GLN A 166 -7.29 -32.57 0.73
N LEU A 167 -7.17 -33.32 1.82
CA LEU A 167 -6.71 -32.78 3.10
C LEU A 167 -5.25 -32.35 3.02
N ALA A 168 -4.38 -33.13 2.37
CA ALA A 168 -2.99 -32.75 2.16
C ALA A 168 -2.88 -31.46 1.34
N ALA A 169 -3.69 -31.32 0.28
CA ALA A 169 -3.74 -30.09 -0.52
C ALA A 169 -4.27 -28.89 0.29
N HIS A 170 -5.27 -29.09 1.16
CA HIS A 170 -5.80 -28.05 2.05
C HIS A 170 -4.76 -27.58 3.07
N VAL A 171 -4.05 -28.51 3.71
CA VAL A 171 -2.98 -28.20 4.69
C VAL A 171 -1.77 -27.54 4.03
N ALA A 172 -1.44 -27.91 2.79
CA ALA A 172 -0.30 -27.35 2.07
C ALA A 172 -0.59 -25.96 1.46
N ALA A 173 -1.86 -25.57 1.34
CA ALA A 173 -2.21 -24.26 0.81
C ALA A 173 -1.86 -23.16 1.83
N ASP A 174 -1.24 -22.07 1.34
CA ASP A 174 -0.90 -20.92 2.20
C ASP A 174 -2.15 -20.22 2.77
N ASN A 175 -3.27 -20.28 2.06
CA ASN A 175 -4.56 -19.74 2.49
C ASN A 175 -5.74 -20.57 1.94
N PRO A 176 -6.06 -21.73 2.53
CA PRO A 176 -7.18 -22.56 2.08
C PRO A 176 -8.55 -21.91 2.36
N HIS A 177 -8.58 -20.79 3.07
CA HIS A 177 -9.78 -20.06 3.48
C HIS A 177 -9.66 -18.57 3.15
N SER A 178 -9.58 -18.26 1.85
CA SER A 178 -9.39 -16.89 1.32
C SER A 178 -10.46 -15.88 1.75
N GLN A 179 -11.60 -16.32 2.27
CA GLN A 179 -12.62 -15.44 2.86
C GLN A 179 -12.20 -14.80 4.19
N TYR A 180 -11.12 -15.29 4.83
CA TYR A 180 -10.61 -14.76 6.09
C TYR A 180 -9.24 -14.11 5.91
N ALA A 181 -8.97 -13.10 6.72
CA ALA A 181 -7.65 -12.47 6.76
C ALA A 181 -6.62 -13.44 7.39
N PRO A 182 -5.41 -13.58 6.81
CA PRO A 182 -4.35 -14.37 7.42
C PRO A 182 -4.01 -13.92 8.85
N ILE A 183 -3.71 -14.87 9.74
CA ILE A 183 -3.32 -14.53 11.12
C ILE A 183 -1.99 -13.79 11.18
N ASN A 184 -1.07 -14.14 10.28
CA ASN A 184 0.25 -13.53 10.16
C ASN A 184 0.25 -12.59 8.95
N SER A 185 0.47 -11.30 9.20
CA SER A 185 0.59 -10.26 8.18
C SER A 185 -0.59 -10.16 7.20
N PRO A 186 -1.83 -9.98 7.68
CA PRO A 186 -2.97 -9.80 6.79
C PRO A 186 -2.83 -8.54 5.94
N ALA A 187 -3.11 -8.65 4.64
CA ALA A 187 -3.34 -7.50 3.79
C ALA A 187 -4.79 -7.00 4.00
N LEU A 188 -4.95 -5.81 4.58
CA LEU A 188 -6.26 -5.18 4.74
C LEU A 188 -6.62 -4.43 3.45
N THR A 189 -7.75 -4.76 2.84
CA THR A 189 -8.28 -4.08 1.64
C THR A 189 -9.57 -3.31 1.98
N GLY A 190 -9.97 -2.36 1.13
CA GLY A 190 -11.14 -1.51 1.38
C GLY A 190 -10.90 -0.46 2.49
N THR A 191 -11.90 -0.24 3.34
CA THR A 191 -11.86 0.72 4.46
C THR A 191 -11.96 0.02 5.82
N PRO A 192 -10.89 -0.63 6.30
CA PRO A 192 -10.91 -1.35 7.58
C PRO A 192 -11.15 -0.40 8.75
N THR A 193 -12.00 -0.80 9.70
CA THR A 193 -12.27 -0.06 10.93
C THR A 193 -11.53 -0.69 12.11
N ALA A 194 -10.99 0.14 13.00
CA ALA A 194 -10.42 -0.30 14.29
C ALA A 194 -10.86 0.65 15.42
N PRO A 195 -10.93 0.20 16.68
CA PRO A 195 -11.24 1.07 17.80
C PRO A 195 -10.15 2.14 18.00
N THR A 196 -10.55 3.41 18.01
CA THR A 196 -9.63 4.54 18.23
C THR A 196 -9.08 4.51 19.66
N PRO A 197 -7.75 4.37 19.85
CA PRO A 197 -7.13 4.43 21.17
C PRO A 197 -7.26 5.83 21.80
N VAL A 198 -7.15 5.91 23.13
CA VAL A 198 -7.03 7.20 23.83
C VAL A 198 -5.73 7.90 23.43
N GLN A 199 -5.72 9.24 23.41
CA GLN A 199 -4.48 10.01 23.17
C GLN A 199 -3.40 9.61 24.18
N ALA A 200 -2.13 9.65 23.74
CA ALA A 200 -0.93 9.19 24.47
C ALA A 200 -0.75 7.65 24.61
N THR A 201 -1.61 6.83 24.00
CA THR A 201 -1.38 5.38 23.95
C THR A 201 -0.06 5.04 23.23
N ASN A 202 0.82 4.27 23.88
CA ASN A 202 2.12 3.82 23.34
C ASN A 202 2.22 2.28 23.28
N SER A 203 1.39 1.67 22.44
CA SER A 203 1.32 0.20 22.32
C SER A 203 1.53 -0.26 20.88
N THR A 204 1.55 -1.57 20.66
CA THR A 204 1.64 -2.20 19.33
C THR A 204 0.29 -2.28 18.59
N ARG A 205 -0.77 -1.65 19.10
CA ARG A 205 -2.08 -1.60 18.44
C ARG A 205 -2.03 -0.73 17.18
N ILE A 206 -2.84 -1.07 16.17
CA ILE A 206 -3.02 -0.26 14.96
C ILE A 206 -3.51 1.15 15.33
N ALA A 207 -2.89 2.17 14.75
CA ALA A 207 -3.35 3.56 14.86
C ALA A 207 -4.49 3.83 13.86
N THR A 208 -5.59 4.43 14.33
CA THR A 208 -6.68 4.86 13.46
C THR A 208 -6.40 6.25 12.88
N THR A 209 -7.06 6.59 11.76
CA THR A 209 -6.98 7.93 11.16
C THR A 209 -7.34 9.03 12.15
N ALA A 210 -8.35 8.79 13.02
CA ALA A 210 -8.75 9.72 14.05
C ALA A 210 -7.65 9.96 15.10
N PHE A 211 -6.95 8.90 15.53
CA PHE A 211 -5.83 9.01 16.47
C PHE A 211 -4.67 9.82 15.86
N VAL A 212 -4.29 9.52 14.62
CA VAL A 212 -3.21 10.23 13.91
C VAL A 212 -3.56 11.69 13.71
N THR A 213 -4.79 11.98 13.26
CA THR A 213 -5.27 13.35 13.06
C THR A 213 -5.17 14.14 14.36
N ALA A 214 -5.69 13.60 15.46
CA ALA A 214 -5.63 14.25 16.75
C ALA A 214 -4.19 14.51 17.22
N ALA A 215 -3.28 13.54 17.06
CA ALA A 215 -1.87 13.72 17.38
C ALA A 215 -1.21 14.81 16.54
N THR A 216 -1.48 14.85 15.23
CA THR A 216 -0.95 15.89 14.32
C THR A 216 -1.50 17.27 14.65
N THR A 217 -2.78 17.39 15.01
CA THR A 217 -3.36 18.66 15.44
C THR A 217 -2.70 19.17 16.72
N SER A 218 -2.50 18.29 17.71
CA SER A 218 -1.80 18.65 18.95
C SER A 218 -0.36 19.13 18.69
N LEU A 219 0.38 18.45 17.80
CA LEU A 219 1.73 18.87 17.41
C LEU A 219 1.71 20.21 16.64
N SER A 220 0.75 20.42 15.75
CA SER A 220 0.64 21.69 15.02
C SER A 220 0.40 22.87 15.97
N ALA A 221 -0.43 22.69 16.99
CA ALA A 221 -0.71 23.71 18.00
C ALA A 221 0.51 24.04 18.87
N SER A 222 1.34 23.05 19.21
CA SER A 222 2.58 23.29 19.96
C SER A 222 3.60 24.05 19.12
N VAL A 223 3.76 23.69 17.84
CA VAL A 223 4.68 24.37 16.92
C VAL A 223 4.28 25.82 16.67
N THR A 224 2.98 26.10 16.47
CA THR A 224 2.50 27.48 16.33
C THR A 224 2.76 28.32 17.57
N SER A 225 2.65 27.73 18.77
CA SER A 225 2.90 28.43 20.03
C SER A 225 4.39 28.75 20.23
N GLU A 226 5.29 27.83 19.89
CA GLU A 226 6.74 28.08 19.96
C GLU A 226 7.23 29.07 18.91
N LEU A 227 6.61 29.09 17.73
CA LEU A 227 6.91 30.05 16.68
C LEU A 227 6.37 31.45 17.02
N ALA A 228 5.23 31.54 17.69
CA ALA A 228 4.69 32.82 18.20
C ALA A 228 5.57 33.48 19.26
N LEU A 229 6.47 32.72 19.91
CA LEU A 229 7.50 33.28 20.81
C LEU A 229 8.70 33.88 20.06
N LYS A 230 8.84 33.64 18.75
CA LYS A 230 9.87 34.27 17.92
C LYS A 230 9.22 35.50 17.29
N LEU A 231 9.85 36.67 17.44
CA LEU A 231 9.44 37.87 16.70
C LEU A 231 9.29 37.49 15.23
N GLY A 232 8.06 37.60 14.71
CA GLY A 232 7.78 37.30 13.33
C GLY A 232 8.63 38.20 12.45
N ILE A 233 9.21 37.69 11.37
CA ILE A 233 10.03 38.52 10.46
C ILE A 233 9.22 39.74 9.98
N SER A 234 7.91 39.57 9.80
CA SER A 234 6.95 40.64 9.47
C SER A 234 6.85 41.74 10.53
N GLU A 235 7.09 41.43 11.80
CA GLU A 235 7.05 42.40 12.91
C GLU A 235 8.30 43.28 12.96
N LEU A 236 9.38 42.87 12.27
CA LEU A 236 10.63 43.64 12.14
C LEU A 236 10.67 44.49 10.87
N VAL A 237 9.74 44.28 9.94
CA VAL A 237 9.68 45.02 8.67
C VAL A 237 9.49 46.50 8.93
N GLY A 238 10.31 47.32 8.29
CA GLY A 238 10.26 48.78 8.41
C GLY A 238 10.90 49.38 9.66
N ILE A 239 11.40 48.58 10.61
CA ILE A 239 12.12 49.12 11.79
C ILE A 239 13.58 49.40 11.43
N PRO A 240 14.08 50.65 11.55
CA PRO A 240 15.49 50.95 11.32
C PRO A 240 16.37 50.34 12.40
N LEU A 241 17.32 49.49 11.99
CA LEU A 241 18.28 48.83 12.88
C LEU A 241 19.72 49.23 12.52
N PRO A 242 20.60 49.45 13.52
CA PRO A 242 22.01 49.69 13.27
C PRO A 242 22.70 48.42 12.74
N TRP A 243 23.46 48.58 11.66
CA TRP A 243 24.19 47.52 10.97
C TRP A 243 25.68 47.87 10.79
N PRO A 244 26.61 47.01 11.24
CA PRO A 244 28.02 47.37 11.34
C PRO A 244 28.76 47.33 10.00
N GLN A 245 28.20 46.73 8.95
CA GLN A 245 28.91 46.55 7.67
C GLN A 245 28.41 47.50 6.59
N ALA A 246 29.27 47.78 5.61
CA ALA A 246 28.94 48.64 4.47
C ALA A 246 27.83 48.07 3.60
N THR A 247 27.68 46.75 3.48
CA THR A 247 26.68 46.09 2.63
C THR A 247 25.55 45.54 3.50
N ALA A 248 24.30 45.86 3.13
CA ALA A 248 23.14 45.29 3.82
C ALA A 248 22.98 43.81 3.43
N PRO A 249 22.59 42.92 4.35
CA PRO A 249 22.32 41.53 4.02
C PRO A 249 21.15 41.39 3.04
N THR A 250 21.07 40.25 2.35
CA THR A 250 19.93 39.94 1.46
C THR A 250 18.59 40.06 2.21
N GLY A 251 17.63 40.74 1.58
CA GLY A 251 16.30 41.01 2.17
C GLY A 251 16.27 42.23 3.11
N TRP A 252 17.36 42.98 3.21
CA TRP A 252 17.44 44.25 3.93
C TRP A 252 17.78 45.40 2.99
N LEU A 253 17.21 46.57 3.28
CA LEU A 253 17.45 47.80 2.53
C LEU A 253 18.07 48.84 3.46
N LYS A 254 19.03 49.62 2.95
CA LYS A 254 19.62 50.75 3.67
C LYS A 254 18.65 51.93 3.74
N CYS A 255 18.65 52.64 4.86
CA CYS A 255 18.00 53.94 5.02
C CYS A 255 18.93 55.05 4.51
N ASN A 256 19.13 55.10 3.19
CA ASN A 256 19.99 56.08 2.50
C ASN A 256 19.21 56.93 1.49
N GLY A 257 17.90 57.10 1.69
CA GLY A 257 17.03 57.83 0.75
C GLY A 257 16.57 57.03 -0.47
N GLN A 258 16.89 55.73 -0.56
CA GLN A 258 16.51 54.92 -1.72
C GLN A 258 15.01 54.64 -1.79
N THR A 259 14.52 54.49 -3.01
CA THR A 259 13.16 54.02 -3.30
C THR A 259 13.09 52.48 -3.27
N PHE A 260 11.91 51.94 -2.98
CA PHE A 260 11.61 50.52 -3.07
C PHE A 260 10.26 50.28 -3.75
N ASP A 261 10.07 49.07 -4.27
CA ASP A 261 8.81 48.67 -4.91
C ASP A 261 7.76 48.33 -3.85
N THR A 262 6.71 49.13 -3.78
CA THR A 262 5.62 48.97 -2.80
C THR A 262 4.72 47.77 -3.09
N ALA A 263 4.66 47.29 -4.34
CA ALA A 263 3.94 46.09 -4.70
C ALA A 263 4.73 44.83 -4.31
N LEU A 264 6.06 44.88 -4.44
CA LEU A 264 6.94 43.78 -4.03
C LEU A 264 7.07 43.67 -2.51
N TYR A 265 7.07 44.80 -1.80
CA TYR A 265 7.23 44.86 -0.34
C TYR A 265 6.03 45.53 0.34
N PRO A 266 4.85 44.88 0.36
CA PRO A 266 3.61 45.49 0.84
C PRO A 266 3.63 45.79 2.34
N ILE A 267 4.30 44.96 3.15
CA ILE A 267 4.44 45.21 4.60
C ILE A 267 5.36 46.41 4.84
N LEU A 268 6.44 46.56 4.06
CA LEU A 268 7.29 47.75 4.17
C LEU A 268 6.55 49.01 3.72
N ALA A 269 5.67 48.90 2.72
CA ALA A 269 4.83 49.99 2.25
C ALA A 269 3.80 50.47 3.28
N THR A 270 3.41 49.65 4.27
CA THR A 270 2.56 50.13 5.38
C THR A 270 3.34 51.07 6.29
N ALA A 271 4.64 50.81 6.51
CA ALA A 271 5.53 51.64 7.31
C ALA A 271 6.02 52.89 6.54
N TYR A 272 6.28 52.76 5.23
CA TYR A 272 6.75 53.82 4.36
C TYR A 272 5.88 53.94 3.08
N PRO A 273 4.69 54.53 3.16
CA PRO A 273 3.73 54.57 2.03
C PRO A 273 4.23 55.32 0.79
N SER A 274 5.23 56.18 0.93
CA SER A 274 5.86 56.90 -0.18
C SER A 274 6.66 55.99 -1.12
N GLY A 275 6.98 54.76 -0.69
CA GLY A 275 7.93 53.90 -1.41
C GLY A 275 9.37 54.37 -1.29
N THR A 276 9.69 55.27 -0.36
CA THR A 276 11.04 55.81 -0.15
C THR A 276 11.45 55.69 1.31
N LEU A 277 12.65 55.18 1.55
CA LEU A 277 13.23 55.10 2.89
C LEU A 277 13.83 56.44 3.30
N PRO A 278 13.85 56.79 4.61
CA PRO A 278 14.53 57.98 5.08
C PRO A 278 16.04 57.90 4.79
N ASP A 279 16.68 59.05 4.57
CA ASP A 279 18.14 59.13 4.55
C ASP A 279 18.65 59.43 5.96
N LEU A 280 19.20 58.41 6.61
CA LEU A 280 19.65 58.48 8.00
C LEU A 280 21.19 58.63 8.11
N ARG A 281 21.86 58.91 7.00
CA ARG A 281 23.32 59.09 7.01
C ARG A 281 23.68 60.41 7.68
N GLY A 282 24.38 60.31 8.82
CA GLY A 282 24.78 61.48 9.62
C GLY A 282 23.69 61.98 10.58
N GLU A 283 22.52 61.34 10.59
CA GLU A 283 21.38 61.77 11.42
C GLU A 283 21.36 61.08 12.79
N PHE A 284 20.91 61.82 13.81
CA PHE A 284 20.54 61.26 15.10
C PHE A 284 19.03 61.02 15.14
N ILE A 285 18.62 59.77 15.40
CA ILE A 285 17.21 59.46 15.60
C ILE A 285 16.80 59.90 17.01
N ARG A 286 15.64 60.56 17.11
CA ARG A 286 15.04 60.94 18.40
C ARG A 286 13.57 60.54 18.47
N GLY A 287 13.07 60.38 19.69
CA GLY A 287 11.65 60.14 19.93
C GLY A 287 10.79 61.28 19.38
N TRP A 288 9.68 60.92 18.75
CA TRP A 288 8.65 61.86 18.35
C TRP A 288 7.94 62.41 19.59
N ASP A 289 7.51 63.67 19.55
CA ASP A 289 6.92 64.35 20.70
C ASP A 289 5.59 63.71 21.14
N ASP A 290 4.78 63.28 20.17
CA ASP A 290 3.46 62.65 20.37
C ASP A 290 2.59 63.34 21.44
N GLY A 291 2.61 64.67 21.45
CA GLY A 291 1.79 65.50 22.35
C GLY A 291 2.40 65.78 23.73
N ARG A 292 3.65 65.37 23.99
CA ARG A 292 4.34 65.66 25.26
C ARG A 292 4.69 67.14 25.42
N GLY A 293 4.83 67.89 24.33
CA GLY A 293 5.08 69.34 24.35
C GLY A 293 6.56 69.74 24.42
N VAL A 294 7.50 68.79 24.37
CA VAL A 294 8.95 69.06 24.38
C VAL A 294 9.42 69.57 23.01
N ASP A 295 8.77 69.12 21.94
CA ASP A 295 9.16 69.40 20.57
C ASP A 295 7.93 69.54 19.68
N SER A 296 7.06 70.44 20.12
CA SER A 296 5.77 70.76 19.49
C SER A 296 6.01 71.35 18.09
N GLY A 297 5.31 70.80 17.09
CA GLY A 297 5.38 71.29 15.71
C GLY A 297 6.17 70.40 14.74
N ARG A 298 6.75 69.30 15.21
CA ARG A 298 7.38 68.29 14.34
C ARG A 298 6.47 67.10 14.04
N THR A 299 6.59 66.59 12.82
CA THR A 299 5.93 65.36 12.37
C THR A 299 6.91 64.19 12.31
N LEU A 300 6.40 62.96 12.30
CA LEU A 300 7.23 61.77 12.07
C LEU A 300 8.05 61.91 10.77
N LEU A 301 9.30 61.44 10.82
CA LEU A 301 10.29 61.50 9.73
C LEU A 301 10.70 62.91 9.26
N SER A 302 10.27 63.98 9.94
CA SER A 302 10.77 65.34 9.66
C SER A 302 12.23 65.50 10.08
N GLN A 303 13.05 66.11 9.21
CA GLN A 303 14.45 66.44 9.50
C GLN A 303 14.54 67.79 10.24
N GLN A 304 15.60 67.95 11.04
CA GLN A 304 15.88 69.18 11.76
C GLN A 304 17.38 69.45 11.70
N SER A 305 17.77 70.69 11.40
CA SER A 305 19.18 71.10 11.46
C SER A 305 19.69 71.11 12.90
N HIS A 306 21.01 71.00 13.07
CA HIS A 306 21.64 71.22 14.36
C HIS A 306 21.30 72.61 14.90
N ALA A 307 21.18 72.71 16.22
CA ALA A 307 21.01 73.96 16.94
C ALA A 307 21.75 73.89 18.27
N MET A 308 22.27 75.03 18.73
CA MET A 308 22.75 75.20 20.10
C MET A 308 21.72 75.98 20.90
N GLN A 309 21.62 75.72 22.21
CA GLN A 309 20.80 76.57 23.06
C GLN A 309 21.32 78.00 23.02
N GLN A 310 20.41 78.96 23.15
CA GLN A 310 20.79 80.36 23.25
C GLN A 310 21.71 80.54 24.48
N MET A 311 22.92 81.02 24.23
CA MET A 311 23.87 81.38 25.27
C MET A 311 23.94 82.91 25.34
N THR A 312 23.73 83.46 26.53
CA THR A 312 23.85 84.90 26.78
C THR A 312 24.96 85.17 27.78
N GLY A 313 25.74 86.23 27.55
CA GLY A 313 26.74 86.72 28.48
C GLY A 313 26.98 88.21 28.23
N SER A 314 27.46 88.93 29.24
CA SER A 314 27.84 90.32 29.12
C SER A 314 29.20 90.55 29.78
N VAL A 315 29.96 91.51 29.26
CA VAL A 315 31.17 92.02 29.90
C VAL A 315 30.88 93.47 30.33
N PRO A 316 30.21 93.69 31.47
CA PRO A 316 29.85 95.04 31.91
C PRO A 316 31.08 95.77 32.47
N GLY A 317 31.25 97.04 32.06
CA GLY A 317 32.15 97.98 32.76
C GLY A 317 33.65 97.79 32.54
N VAL A 318 34.09 97.49 31.31
CA VAL A 318 35.53 97.49 30.98
C VAL A 318 36.10 98.92 31.10
N HIS A 319 36.69 99.25 32.24
CA HIS A 319 37.48 100.47 32.44
C HIS A 319 38.97 100.16 32.23
N ALA A 320 39.47 100.39 31.02
CA ALA A 320 40.90 100.31 30.74
C ALA A 320 41.52 101.72 30.84
N GLN A 321 42.13 102.03 31.99
CA GLN A 321 42.72 103.36 32.27
C GLN A 321 44.22 103.46 31.93
N THR A 322 44.84 102.43 31.35
CA THR A 322 46.29 102.43 31.12
C THR A 322 46.63 102.06 29.68
N LEU A 323 47.18 103.03 28.94
CA LEU A 323 47.79 102.84 27.64
C LEU A 323 48.95 101.82 27.76
N GLY A 324 48.89 100.70 27.03
CA GLY A 324 49.95 99.68 26.98
C GLY A 324 49.76 98.44 27.88
N ALA A 325 48.64 98.29 28.58
CA ALA A 325 48.34 97.06 29.31
C ALA A 325 47.89 95.95 28.36
N GLN A 326 48.73 94.94 28.15
CA GLN A 326 48.36 93.70 27.48
C GLN A 326 47.69 92.78 28.51
N PHE A 327 46.36 92.70 28.50
CA PHE A 327 45.65 91.68 29.29
C PHE A 327 45.86 90.34 28.58
N GLY A 328 46.90 89.60 29.00
CA GLY A 328 47.15 88.26 28.49
C GLY A 328 45.89 87.42 28.63
N GLY A 329 45.24 87.11 27.50
CA GLY A 329 43.98 86.37 27.50
C GLY A 329 44.19 84.98 28.11
N LEU A 330 43.45 84.65 29.16
CA LEU A 330 43.38 83.31 29.71
C LEU A 330 42.21 82.58 29.03
N GLY A 331 42.50 81.61 28.16
CA GLY A 331 41.49 80.75 27.55
C GLY A 331 40.76 81.36 26.35
N VAL A 332 39.44 81.12 26.28
CA VAL A 332 38.59 81.39 25.09
C VAL A 332 38.14 82.86 24.92
N LEU A 333 38.36 83.69 25.94
CA LEU A 333 38.06 85.12 25.90
C LEU A 333 39.38 85.89 25.95
N LYS A 334 39.64 86.70 24.93
CA LYS A 334 40.88 87.47 24.80
C LYS A 334 40.52 88.93 24.52
N MET A 335 41.30 89.84 25.08
CA MET A 335 41.17 91.26 24.80
C MET A 335 42.52 91.81 24.36
N TYR A 336 42.54 92.50 23.22
CA TYR A 336 43.75 93.11 22.69
C TYR A 336 43.47 94.49 22.11
N HIS A 337 44.52 95.30 22.10
CA HIS A 337 44.49 96.66 21.56
C HIS A 337 44.48 96.61 20.03
N THR A 338 43.68 97.46 19.39
CA THR A 338 43.59 97.50 17.92
C THR A 338 43.93 98.84 17.29
N ASP A 339 44.08 99.90 18.09
CA ASP A 339 44.50 101.21 17.59
C ASP A 339 45.39 101.96 18.60
N SER A 340 46.49 102.53 18.13
CA SER A 340 47.44 103.36 18.87
C SER A 340 47.32 104.85 18.56
N THR A 341 46.30 105.29 17.79
CA THR A 341 46.28 106.62 17.16
C THR A 341 45.27 107.63 17.73
N ILE A 342 44.48 107.29 18.76
CA ILE A 342 43.60 108.27 19.41
C ILE A 342 44.41 109.02 20.49
N ALA A 343 44.84 110.24 20.16
CA ALA A 343 45.47 111.15 21.12
C ALA A 343 44.44 111.59 22.18
N PRO A 344 44.82 111.70 23.47
CA PRO A 344 43.90 112.13 24.51
C PRO A 344 43.40 113.55 24.24
N ALA A 345 42.12 113.80 24.53
CA ALA A 345 41.63 115.17 24.65
C ALA A 345 42.36 115.85 25.83
N ALA A 346 42.84 117.07 25.63
CA ALA A 346 43.62 117.80 26.64
C ALA A 346 42.88 117.84 27.99
N GLY A 347 43.45 117.17 29.00
CA GLY A 347 42.89 117.07 30.36
C GLY A 347 42.13 115.76 30.68
N GLY A 348 41.98 114.83 29.73
CA GLY A 348 41.44 113.48 29.93
C GLY A 348 42.50 112.40 29.70
N GLY A 349 42.35 111.24 30.38
CA GLY A 349 43.25 110.10 30.21
C GLY A 349 43.20 109.49 28.79
N ASP A 350 44.23 108.74 28.44
CA ASP A 350 44.35 108.05 27.15
C ASP A 350 43.21 107.02 26.94
N TYR A 351 42.44 107.15 25.85
CA TYR A 351 41.41 106.18 25.46
C TYR A 351 41.84 105.41 24.20
N GLY A 352 42.23 104.14 24.37
CA GLY A 352 42.54 103.24 23.27
C GLY A 352 41.34 102.41 22.79
N GLY A 353 41.35 101.99 21.53
CA GLY A 353 40.38 101.04 20.98
C GLY A 353 40.76 99.59 21.31
N PHE A 354 39.83 98.84 21.92
CA PHE A 354 40.03 97.44 22.30
C PHE A 354 39.08 96.53 21.53
N VAL A 355 39.57 95.37 21.10
CA VAL A 355 38.74 94.26 20.60
C VAL A 355 38.67 93.19 21.68
N LEU A 356 37.44 92.82 22.01
CA LEU A 356 37.13 91.62 22.76
C LEU A 356 36.81 90.51 21.77
N GLU A 357 37.57 89.43 21.82
CA GLU A 357 37.43 88.28 20.94
C GLU A 357 37.03 87.05 21.75
N PHE A 358 36.04 86.32 21.24
CA PHE A 358 35.75 84.96 21.66
C PHE A 358 36.27 83.99 20.61
N ASP A 359 37.24 83.17 21.01
CA ASP A 359 37.84 82.13 20.18
C ASP A 359 37.93 80.86 21.01
N ASN A 360 37.08 79.88 20.68
CA ASN A 360 37.08 78.58 21.35
C ASN A 360 38.11 77.61 20.77
N ASN A 361 38.82 77.96 19.69
CA ASN A 361 39.87 77.16 19.08
C ASN A 361 41.21 77.31 19.82
N VAL A 362 41.20 77.05 21.12
CA VAL A 362 42.37 77.09 21.99
C VAL A 362 42.86 75.67 22.31
N THR A 363 44.17 75.53 22.48
CA THR A 363 44.82 74.25 22.79
C THR A 363 44.20 73.58 24.02
N GLY A 364 43.88 72.30 23.92
CA GLY A 364 43.30 71.51 25.02
C GLY A 364 41.77 71.45 25.04
N ILE A 365 41.08 72.12 24.11
CA ILE A 365 39.63 72.02 23.93
C ILE A 365 39.32 71.26 22.63
N ASN A 366 38.38 70.31 22.69
CA ASN A 366 37.91 69.58 21.51
C ASN A 366 36.90 70.44 20.74
N VAL A 367 37.32 71.05 19.64
CA VAL A 367 36.46 71.85 18.74
C VAL A 367 36.25 71.17 17.38
N SER A 368 35.13 71.45 16.74
CA SER A 368 34.77 70.95 15.41
C SER A 368 33.79 71.93 14.74
N THR A 369 33.57 71.79 13.43
CA THR A 369 32.56 72.57 12.68
C THR A 369 31.12 72.14 12.96
N GLU A 370 30.93 71.07 13.75
CA GLU A 370 29.63 70.53 14.15
C GLU A 370 29.61 70.25 15.66
N ASN A 371 28.52 70.63 16.33
CA ASN A 371 28.24 70.23 17.71
C ASN A 371 27.69 68.80 17.75
N ARG A 372 28.51 67.84 18.18
CA ARG A 372 28.10 66.44 18.32
C ARG A 372 28.66 65.79 19.58
N PRO A 373 27.93 64.84 20.20
CA PRO A 373 28.52 63.94 21.16
C PRO A 373 29.52 63.00 20.47
N ARG A 374 30.37 62.34 21.26
CA ARG A 374 31.15 61.19 20.76
C ARG A 374 30.19 60.13 20.24
N ASN A 375 30.43 59.61 19.05
CA ASN A 375 29.57 58.65 18.39
C ASN A 375 30.37 57.65 17.56
N LEU A 376 29.72 56.55 17.16
CA LEU A 376 30.25 55.53 16.27
C LEU A 376 29.26 55.34 15.10
N ALA A 377 29.77 55.31 13.87
CA ALA A 377 28.94 55.24 12.67
C ALA A 377 28.53 53.80 12.35
N PHE A 378 27.23 53.54 12.28
CA PHE A 378 26.60 52.32 11.74
C PHE A 378 25.76 52.69 10.53
N ASN A 379 25.54 51.74 9.62
CA ASN A 379 24.43 51.88 8.66
C ASN A 379 23.11 51.71 9.39
N TYR A 380 22.05 52.38 8.94
CA TYR A 380 20.68 51.98 9.29
C TYR A 380 20.10 51.14 8.16
N ILE A 381 19.53 49.99 8.51
CA ILE A 381 18.84 49.10 7.57
C ILE A 381 17.44 48.76 8.06
N VAL A 382 16.52 48.48 7.14
CA VAL A 382 15.18 47.96 7.40
C VAL A 382 14.99 46.63 6.71
N ARG A 383 14.20 45.74 7.31
CA ARG A 383 13.81 44.48 6.69
C ARG A 383 12.78 44.76 5.59
N ALA A 384 12.96 44.20 4.40
CA ALA A 384 12.06 44.42 3.27
C ALA A 384 10.90 43.39 3.21
N ALA A 385 11.15 42.15 3.64
CA ALA A 385 10.16 41.05 3.68
C ALA A 385 10.48 40.00 4.74
#